data_AF-Q56NJ0-F1
#
_entry.id   AF-Q56NJ0-F1
#
_cell.length_a   1.000
_cell.length_b   1.000
_cell.length_c   1.000
_cell.angle_alpha   90.00
_cell.angle_beta   90.00
_cell.angle_gamma   90.00
#
_symmetry.space_group_name_H-M   'P 1'
#
loop_
_entity.id
_entity.type
_entity.pdbx_description
1 polymer ?
#
loop_
_entity_poly.entity_id
_entity_poly.type
_entity_poly.pdbx_seq_one_letter_code
_entity_poly.pdbx_strand_id
1 'polypeptide(L)' 'YYTRALPPVPDDCPTPLGVKGKKQLPDSNEIVEKFLLRRKFIPDPQGTNMMFAFFAQHFTHQFFKT' A
#
# COMPACT_ATOMS: atom_id res chain seq x y z
N TYR A 1 7.92 10.70 14.87
CA TYR A 1 8.00 9.32 14.33
C TYR A 1 6.63 8.68 14.38
N TYR A 2 6.24 7.97 13.33
CA TYR A 2 5.03 7.15 13.38
C TYR A 2 5.25 5.92 14.25
N THR A 3 4.26 5.58 15.06
CA THR A 3 4.23 4.27 15.74
C THR A 3 4.00 3.15 14.71
N ARG A 4 4.31 1.92 15.08
CA ARG A 4 4.08 0.73 14.24
C ARG A 4 3.24 -0.28 15.01
N ALA A 5 2.28 -0.89 14.32
CA ALA A 5 1.47 -1.97 14.90
C ALA A 5 2.26 -3.27 15.09
N LEU A 6 3.34 -3.47 14.31
CA LEU A 6 4.25 -4.60 14.39
C LEU A 6 5.71 -4.11 14.38
N PRO A 7 6.64 -4.87 15.01
CA PRO A 7 8.06 -4.56 14.94
C PRO A 7 8.59 -4.67 13.49
N PRO A 8 9.70 -3.99 13.16
CA PRO A 8 10.38 -4.18 11.89
C PRO A 8 10.91 -5.61 11.75
N VAL A 9 11.09 -6.06 10.51
CA VAL A 9 11.89 -7.26 10.22
C VAL A 9 13.34 -6.98 10.68
N PRO A 10 14.00 -7.89 11.42
CA PRO A 10 15.39 -7.72 11.82
C PRO A 10 16.35 -7.60 10.61
N ASP A 11 17.38 -6.76 10.75
CA ASP A 11 18.35 -6.48 9.69
C ASP A 11 19.25 -7.68 9.36
N ASP A 12 19.38 -8.64 10.27
CA ASP A 12 20.18 -9.87 10.13
C ASP A 12 19.40 -11.04 9.49
N CYS A 13 18.16 -10.81 9.08
CA CYS A 13 17.34 -11.84 8.44
C CYS A 13 17.85 -12.20 7.03
N PRO A 14 17.76 -13.49 6.63
CA PRO A 14 18.28 -13.95 5.35
C PRO A 14 17.47 -13.50 4.12
N THR A 15 16.22 -13.06 4.32
CA THR A 15 15.35 -12.52 3.27
C THR A 15 14.66 -11.23 3.75
N PRO A 16 14.18 -10.37 2.83
CA PRO A 16 13.49 -9.11 3.20
C PRO A 16 12.21 -9.29 4.04
N LEU A 17 11.66 -10.51 4.10
CA LEU A 17 10.45 -10.85 4.87
C LEU A 17 10.75 -11.81 6.03
N GLY A 18 12.00 -11.83 6.51
CA GLY A 18 12.46 -12.76 7.54
C GLY A 18 13.16 -13.96 6.91
N VAL A 19 12.51 -15.13 6.93
CA VAL A 19 13.14 -16.39 6.47
C VAL A 19 12.55 -16.99 5.20
N LYS A 20 11.38 -16.51 4.76
CA LYS A 20 10.65 -17.06 3.60
C LYS A 20 10.73 -16.12 2.41
N GLY A 21 10.80 -16.71 1.21
CA GLY A 21 10.74 -15.99 -0.06
C GLY A 21 12.09 -15.92 -0.77
N LYS A 22 12.14 -15.11 -1.83
CA LYS A 22 13.38 -14.86 -2.58
C LYS A 22 14.24 -13.84 -1.83
N LYS A 23 15.54 -13.81 -2.12
CA LYS A 23 16.51 -12.85 -1.53
C LYS A 23 16.21 -11.39 -1.87
N GLN A 24 15.52 -11.14 -2.99
CA GLN A 24 15.07 -9.82 -3.39
C GLN A 24 13.57 -9.85 -3.62
N LEU A 25 12.89 -8.77 -3.24
CA LEU A 25 11.50 -8.55 -3.59
C LEU A 25 11.37 -8.31 -5.10
N PRO A 26 10.20 -8.59 -5.69
CA PRO A 26 9.92 -8.20 -7.07
C PRO A 26 10.09 -6.69 -7.26
N ASP A 27 10.41 -6.27 -8.48
CA ASP A 27 10.45 -4.85 -8.83
C ASP A 27 9.08 -4.20 -8.60
N SER A 28 9.05 -3.06 -7.91
CA SER A 28 7.80 -2.38 -7.57
C SER A 28 7.05 -1.94 -8.82
N ASN A 29 7.76 -1.54 -9.87
CA ASN A 29 7.13 -1.11 -11.13
C ASN A 29 6.46 -2.28 -11.84
N GLU A 30 7.12 -3.44 -11.89
CA GLU A 30 6.55 -4.66 -12.47
C GLU A 30 5.24 -5.06 -11.77
N ILE A 31 5.18 -4.97 -10.43
CA ILE A 31 3.95 -5.27 -9.67
C ILE A 31 2.84 -4.27 -10.01
N VAL A 32 3.16 -2.97 -10.06
CA VAL A 32 2.19 -1.92 -10.38
C VAL A 32 1.62 -2.12 -11.78
N GLU A 33 2.47 -2.30 -12.78
CA GLU A 33 2.05 -2.43 -14.18
C GLU A 33 1.26 -3.70 -14.46
N LYS A 34 1.66 -4.83 -13.87
CA LYS A 34 1.01 -6.12 -14.12
C LYS A 34 -0.30 -6.28 -13.36
N PHE A 35 -0.39 -5.79 -12.12
CA PHE A 35 -1.50 -6.15 -11.23
C PHE A 35 -2.36 -4.98 -10.76
N LEU A 36 -1.81 -3.76 -10.63
CA LEU A 36 -2.53 -2.64 -10.00
C LEU A 36 -3.03 -1.60 -11.00
N LEU A 37 -2.38 -1.47 -12.16
CA LEU A 37 -2.74 -0.48 -13.17
C LEU A 37 -4.12 -0.77 -13.74
N ARG A 38 -5.04 0.19 -13.55
CA ARG A 38 -6.43 0.10 -13.99
C ARG A 38 -6.50 -0.02 -15.52
N ARG A 39 -7.03 -1.14 -16.02
CA ARG A 39 -7.28 -1.38 -17.46
C ARG A 39 -8.68 -0.95 -17.91
N LYS A 40 -9.67 -1.14 -17.03
CA LYS A 40 -11.05 -0.68 -17.19
C LYS A 40 -11.52 -0.08 -15.87
N PHE A 41 -12.41 0.90 -15.93
CA PHE A 41 -13.00 1.44 -14.71
C PHE A 41 -13.91 0.40 -14.06
N ILE A 42 -13.69 0.16 -12.76
CA ILE A 42 -14.50 -0.72 -11.93
C ILE A 42 -15.23 0.20 -10.95
N PRO A 43 -16.53 0.46 -11.11
CA PRO A 43 -17.29 1.24 -10.15
C PRO A 43 -17.38 0.47 -8.82
N ASP A 44 -17.43 1.20 -7.72
CA ASP A 44 -17.64 0.60 -6.41
C ASP A 44 -19.07 0.02 -6.31
N PRO A 45 -19.25 -1.27 -6.01
CA PRO A 45 -20.57 -1.89 -5.87
C PRO A 45 -21.40 -1.32 -4.71
N GLN A 46 -20.79 -0.63 -3.74
CA GLN A 46 -21.50 0.01 -2.62
C GLN A 46 -22.02 1.42 -2.98
N GLY A 47 -21.75 1.92 -4.18
CA GLY A 47 -22.24 3.22 -4.64
C GLY A 47 -21.49 4.42 -4.06
N THR A 48 -20.25 4.24 -3.61
CA THR A 48 -19.38 5.33 -3.14
C THR A 48 -19.20 6.38 -4.23
N ASN A 49 -19.39 7.65 -3.87
CA ASN A 49 -19.33 8.77 -4.81
C ASN A 49 -18.05 9.62 -4.64
N MET A 50 -17.87 10.61 -5.51
CA MET A 50 -16.70 11.50 -5.48
C MET A 50 -16.65 12.38 -4.22
N MET A 51 -17.81 12.76 -3.66
CA MET A 51 -17.85 13.54 -2.43
C MET A 51 -17.23 12.75 -1.26
N PHE A 52 -17.51 11.45 -1.18
CA PHE A 52 -16.88 10.57 -0.19
C PHE A 52 -15.37 10.47 -0.40
N ALA A 53 -14.91 10.28 -1.64
CA ALA A 53 -13.48 10.16 -1.94
C ALA A 53 -12.71 11.43 -1.56
N PHE A 54 -13.24 12.62 -1.89
CA PHE A 54 -12.63 13.88 -1.52
C PHE A 54 -12.70 14.16 -0.02
N PHE A 55 -13.80 13.80 0.64
CA PHE A 55 -13.90 13.89 2.09
C PHE A 55 -12.82 13.05 2.77
N ALA A 56 -12.64 11.79 2.36
CA ALA A 56 -11.61 10.91 2.89
C ALA A 56 -10.21 11.49 2.66
N GLN A 57 -9.93 12.01 1.46
CA GLN A 57 -8.67 12.69 1.16
C GLN A 57 -8.46 13.89 2.10
N HIS A 58 -9.38 14.85 2.12
CA HIS A 58 -9.27 16.04 2.95
C HIS A 58 -9.10 15.71 4.44
N PHE A 59 -9.94 14.81 4.96
CA PHE A 59 -9.92 14.41 6.35
C PHE A 59 -8.60 13.75 6.74
N THR A 60 -8.10 12.79 5.95
CA THR A 60 -6.89 12.03 6.29
C THR A 60 -5.61 12.86 6.27
N HIS A 61 -5.54 13.89 5.41
CA HIS A 61 -4.36 14.73 5.26
C HIS A 61 -4.10 15.65 6.48
N GLN A 62 -5.00 15.70 7.46
CA GLN A 62 -4.73 16.41 8.71
C GLN A 62 -3.74 15.65 9.62
N PHE A 63 -3.67 14.31 9.52
CA PHE A 63 -2.83 13.45 10.38
C PHE A 63 -1.86 12.53 9.63
N PHE A 64 -2.05 12.27 8.33
CA PHE A 64 -1.01 11.64 7.49
C PHE A 64 -0.17 12.73 6.79
N LYS A 65 0.95 13.08 7.43
CA LYS A 65 1.93 14.11 7.00
C LYS A 65 3.35 13.57 7.23
N THR A 66 3.77 12.66 6.36
CA THR A 66 5.04 11.93 6.44
C THR A 66 6.26 12.81 6.27
#